data_AF-A0A537N857-F1
#
_entry.id   AF-A0A537N857-F1
#
_cell.length_a   1.000
_cell.length_b   1.000
_cell.length_c   1.000
_cell.angle_alpha   90.00
_cell.angle_beta   90.00
_cell.angle_gamma   90.00
#
_symmetry.space_group_name_H-M   'P 1'
#
loop_
_entity.id
_entity.type
_entity.pdbx_description
1 polymer ?
#
loop_
_entity_poly.entity_id
_entity_poly.type
_entity_poly.pdbx_seq_one_letter_code
_entity_poly.pdbx_strand_id
1 'polypeptide(L)'
;MVTAKVPLQESRASSQAEELARRDQEIRRLKVSLGATFEELEAAGKVGGGRLYSFEELLFAELSRDTVPPLVFVHIPKTGGSTLNRILTKNYRWRLDSYGPDFFPRYYPDEFVALVRPPLPDDTRRPVFFTGHIDLANEIFRYMPVRYVAVTLLREPVQRIVSHYRFLSTLPNRLLSSISPLQREDMLSGKVTVVDFFRKFHSHFPLQYQIFAPTGLSAQVDTAICGLSHNISIFGLQERFDEFVVLAAAALGLVDILYAPINVTTQTAAAVSDAQQEELASLLVDDIRFYRAAVEIYDQRAASLPFSLKDRTAAFCAAKKQYLAARRAGAPHRWRAAYG
;
A
#
# COMPACT_ATOMS: atom_id res chain seq x y z
N MET A 1 -59.25 -21.46 -5.40
CA MET A 1 -58.28 -21.67 -4.29
C MET A 1 -56.91 -21.91 -4.92
N VAL A 2 -56.14 -20.84 -5.10
CA VAL A 2 -54.80 -20.91 -5.72
C VAL A 2 -53.79 -21.03 -4.58
N THR A 3 -53.30 -22.23 -4.33
CA THR A 3 -52.24 -22.48 -3.34
C THR A 3 -50.88 -22.23 -3.96
N ALA A 4 -50.18 -21.25 -3.39
CA ALA A 4 -48.82 -20.85 -3.72
C ALA A 4 -47.82 -22.02 -3.66
N LYS A 5 -46.95 -22.11 -4.66
CA LYS A 5 -45.78 -23.00 -4.70
C LYS A 5 -44.51 -22.15 -4.79
N VAL A 6 -44.01 -21.75 -3.63
CA VAL A 6 -42.62 -21.33 -3.41
C VAL A 6 -42.27 -21.89 -2.03
N PRO A 7 -41.48 -22.99 -1.92
CA PRO A 7 -40.08 -22.83 -1.46
C PRO A 7 -39.18 -24.06 -1.74
N LEU A 8 -38.70 -24.27 -2.98
CA LEU A 8 -37.74 -25.35 -3.28
C LEU A 8 -36.39 -24.87 -3.80
N GLN A 9 -36.32 -23.65 -4.35
CA GLN A 9 -35.06 -23.04 -4.78
C GLN A 9 -34.31 -22.34 -3.64
N GLU A 10 -35.03 -21.72 -2.69
CA GLU A 10 -34.40 -21.05 -1.54
C GLU A 10 -33.72 -22.03 -0.58
N SER A 11 -34.30 -23.21 -0.31
CA SER A 11 -33.69 -24.17 0.62
C SER A 11 -32.43 -24.85 0.05
N ARG A 12 -32.37 -25.06 -1.27
CA ARG A 12 -31.18 -25.57 -1.95
C ARG A 12 -30.06 -24.54 -2.04
N ALA A 13 -30.39 -23.27 -2.24
CA ALA A 13 -29.41 -22.18 -2.22
C ALA A 13 -28.82 -21.99 -0.81
N SER A 14 -29.66 -22.07 0.25
CA SER A 14 -29.20 -22.04 1.65
C SER A 14 -28.28 -23.21 1.96
N SER A 15 -28.64 -24.44 1.57
CA SER A 15 -27.82 -25.62 1.87
C SER A 15 -26.47 -25.61 1.12
N GLN A 16 -26.43 -25.07 -0.10
CA GLN A 16 -25.19 -24.92 -0.85
C GLN A 16 -24.30 -23.83 -0.26
N ALA A 17 -24.87 -22.71 0.20
CA ALA A 17 -24.13 -21.66 0.88
C ALA A 17 -23.55 -22.14 2.23
N GLU A 18 -24.31 -22.92 3.00
CA GLU A 18 -23.85 -23.56 4.24
C GLU A 18 -22.73 -24.57 3.98
N GLU A 19 -22.81 -25.35 2.90
CA GLU A 19 -21.78 -26.31 2.54
C GLU A 19 -20.51 -25.63 2.02
N LEU A 20 -20.62 -24.53 1.27
CA LEU A 20 -19.50 -23.67 0.89
C LEU A 20 -18.83 -23.05 2.12
N ALA A 21 -19.59 -22.48 3.05
CA ALA A 21 -19.06 -21.91 4.29
C ALA A 21 -18.34 -22.98 5.14
N ARG A 22 -18.89 -24.19 5.22
CA ARG A 22 -18.27 -25.32 5.92
C ARG A 22 -16.96 -25.75 5.27
N ARG A 23 -16.91 -25.84 3.93
CA ARG A 23 -15.69 -26.16 3.18
C ARG A 23 -14.65 -25.06 3.28
N ASP A 24 -15.05 -23.80 3.27
CA ASP A 24 -14.13 -22.68 3.49
C ASP A 24 -13.57 -22.70 4.91
N GLN A 25 -14.38 -23.04 5.91
CA GLN A 25 -13.93 -23.24 7.29
C GLN A 25 -12.97 -24.44 7.41
N GLU A 26 -13.23 -25.53 6.69
CA GLU A 26 -12.37 -26.71 6.66
C GLU A 26 -11.05 -26.44 5.92
N ILE A 27 -11.08 -25.72 4.80
CA ILE A 27 -9.89 -25.23 4.09
C ILE A 27 -9.09 -24.28 4.98
N ARG A 28 -9.77 -23.38 5.72
CA ARG A 28 -9.12 -22.53 6.72
C ARG A 28 -8.45 -23.41 7.77
N ARG A 29 -9.14 -24.35 8.41
CA ARG A 29 -8.58 -25.27 9.42
C ARG A 29 -7.43 -26.14 8.91
N LEU A 30 -7.53 -26.69 7.71
CA LEU A 30 -6.46 -27.45 7.06
C LEU A 30 -5.23 -26.57 6.78
N LYS A 31 -5.43 -25.27 6.54
CA LYS A 31 -4.34 -24.30 6.43
C LYS A 31 -3.73 -23.94 7.78
N VAL A 32 -4.45 -24.04 8.92
CA VAL A 32 -3.99 -23.56 10.26
C VAL A 32 -3.29 -24.64 11.12
N SER A 33 -3.29 -25.92 10.73
CA SER A 33 -3.14 -27.03 11.69
C SER A 33 -4.21 -26.93 12.80
N LEU A 34 -4.22 -27.77 13.84
CA LEU A 34 -5.30 -27.83 14.86
C LEU A 34 -5.47 -26.55 15.74
N GLY A 35 -4.98 -25.38 15.32
CA GLY A 35 -5.07 -24.09 16.02
C GLY A 35 -6.40 -23.34 15.81
N ALA A 36 -6.60 -22.28 16.59
CA ALA A 36 -7.81 -21.45 16.56
C ALA A 36 -7.90 -20.56 15.31
N THR A 37 -9.10 -20.31 14.78
CA THR A 37 -9.32 -19.37 13.68
C THR A 37 -9.29 -17.90 14.15
N PHE A 38 -9.19 -16.94 13.22
CA PHE A 38 -9.27 -15.51 13.58
C PHE A 38 -10.60 -15.15 14.24
N GLU A 39 -11.71 -15.74 13.80
CA GLU A 39 -13.03 -15.55 14.39
C GLU A 39 -13.11 -16.13 15.81
N GLU A 40 -12.53 -17.32 16.04
CA GLU A 40 -12.44 -17.92 17.37
C GLU A 40 -11.55 -17.09 18.31
N LEU A 41 -10.43 -16.54 17.80
CA LEU A 41 -9.58 -15.62 18.55
C LEU A 41 -10.26 -14.28 18.83
N GLU A 42 -11.04 -13.74 17.90
CA GLU A 42 -11.77 -12.48 18.05
C GLU A 42 -12.88 -12.65 19.10
N ALA A 43 -13.66 -13.73 19.01
CA ALA A 43 -14.66 -14.08 20.01
C ALA A 43 -14.05 -14.29 21.41
N ALA A 44 -12.81 -14.76 21.48
CA ALA A 44 -12.04 -14.89 22.72
C ALA A 44 -11.32 -13.59 23.15
N GLY A 45 -11.45 -12.49 22.41
CA GLY A 45 -10.79 -11.20 22.71
C GLY A 45 -9.26 -11.21 22.56
N LYS A 46 -8.70 -12.16 21.80
CA LYS A 46 -7.26 -12.31 21.58
C LYS A 46 -6.74 -11.56 20.35
N VAL A 47 -7.62 -11.25 19.40
CA VAL A 47 -7.36 -10.40 18.22
C VAL A 47 -8.39 -9.27 18.16
N GLY A 48 -8.08 -8.24 17.39
CA GLY A 48 -8.91 -7.04 17.27
C GLY A 48 -8.85 -6.11 18.48
N GLY A 49 -9.56 -4.99 18.40
CA GLY A 49 -9.55 -3.94 19.43
C GLY A 49 -8.28 -3.07 19.43
N GLY A 50 -7.30 -3.34 18.57
CA GLY A 50 -6.14 -2.50 18.35
C GLY A 50 -6.53 -1.13 17.79
N ARG A 51 -5.88 -0.08 18.29
CA ARG A 51 -6.18 1.31 17.91
C ARG A 51 -5.10 1.88 17.00
N LEU A 52 -5.51 2.45 15.88
CA LEU A 52 -4.63 3.21 15.00
C LEU A 52 -4.05 4.43 15.74
N TYR A 53 -2.76 4.69 15.59
CA TYR A 53 -2.21 6.00 15.98
C TYR A 53 -2.73 7.08 15.03
N SER A 54 -3.33 8.14 15.56
CA SER A 54 -3.61 9.34 14.75
C SER A 54 -2.31 10.06 14.37
N PHE A 55 -2.40 10.98 13.42
CA PHE A 55 -1.27 11.82 13.06
C PHE A 55 -0.73 12.60 14.27
N GLU A 56 -1.65 13.23 15.02
CA GLU A 56 -1.35 14.04 16.20
C GLU A 56 -0.72 13.19 17.31
N GLU A 57 -1.27 11.99 17.56
CA GLU A 57 -0.68 11.06 18.52
C GLU A 57 0.76 10.70 18.15
N LEU A 58 1.09 10.52 16.87
CA LEU A 58 2.47 10.25 16.43
C LEU A 58 3.41 11.44 16.59
N LEU A 59 2.91 12.68 16.52
CA LEU A 59 3.76 13.86 16.71
C LEU A 59 4.20 14.05 18.16
N PHE A 60 3.34 13.66 19.11
CA PHE A 60 3.59 13.83 20.54
C PHE A 60 4.03 12.54 21.23
N ALA A 61 3.87 11.39 20.58
CA ALA A 61 4.43 10.15 21.09
C ALA A 61 5.96 10.23 21.02
N GLU A 62 6.63 10.08 22.15
CA GLU A 62 8.08 9.83 22.21
C GLU A 62 8.37 8.40 21.75
N LEU A 63 8.09 8.10 20.48
CA LEU A 63 8.44 6.81 19.88
C LEU A 63 9.96 6.75 19.72
N SER A 64 10.59 5.92 20.53
CA SER A 64 11.98 5.51 20.37
C SER A 64 12.08 4.32 19.40
N ARG A 65 13.30 4.04 18.92
CA ARG A 65 13.60 2.86 18.09
C ARG A 65 13.09 1.55 18.72
N ASP A 66 13.09 1.45 20.04
CA ASP A 66 12.72 0.24 20.77
C ASP A 66 11.20 0.14 21.01
N THR A 67 10.45 1.19 20.70
CA THR A 67 9.00 1.29 20.91
C THR A 67 8.22 1.51 19.61
N VAL A 68 8.86 1.35 18.45
CA VAL A 68 8.19 1.54 17.16
C VAL A 68 7.05 0.51 17.04
N PRO A 69 5.80 0.93 16.77
CA PRO A 69 4.67 0.01 16.68
C PRO A 69 4.71 -0.80 15.37
N PRO A 70 3.95 -1.92 15.29
CA PRO A 70 3.66 -2.57 14.03
C PRO A 70 3.06 -1.58 13.03
N LEU A 71 3.41 -1.76 11.76
CA LEU A 71 3.01 -0.85 10.69
C LEU A 71 2.31 -1.61 9.56
N VAL A 72 1.24 -1.04 9.03
CA VAL A 72 0.55 -1.50 7.82
C VAL A 72 0.77 -0.46 6.72
N PHE A 73 1.52 -0.82 5.69
CA PHE A 73 1.73 -0.02 4.50
C PHE A 73 0.70 -0.42 3.43
N VAL A 74 -0.31 0.43 3.27
CA VAL A 74 -1.29 0.37 2.17
C VAL A 74 -0.58 0.80 0.89
N HIS A 75 -0.03 -0.16 0.16
CA HIS A 75 0.82 0.10 -1.00
C HIS A 75 -0.03 0.30 -2.24
N ILE A 76 -0.23 1.55 -2.64
CA ILE A 76 -0.87 1.87 -3.91
C ILE A 76 0.15 1.73 -5.04
N PRO A 77 -0.16 0.99 -6.13
CA PRO A 77 0.75 0.86 -7.26
C PRO A 77 1.18 2.23 -7.82
N LYS A 78 2.47 2.34 -8.15
CA LYS A 78 3.08 3.48 -8.86
C LYS A 78 3.13 4.81 -8.10
N THR A 79 3.05 4.78 -6.76
CA THR A 79 3.19 5.96 -5.89
C THR A 79 4.55 6.07 -5.19
N GLY A 80 5.52 5.24 -5.57
CA GLY A 80 6.86 5.19 -4.94
C GLY A 80 7.00 4.14 -3.84
N GLY A 81 6.01 3.26 -3.68
CA GLY A 81 6.00 2.25 -2.61
C GLY A 81 7.15 1.24 -2.64
N SER A 82 7.77 0.93 -3.79
CA SER A 82 9.00 0.10 -3.82
C SER A 82 10.16 0.76 -3.07
N THR A 83 10.28 2.09 -3.17
CA THR A 83 11.30 2.86 -2.48
C THR A 83 11.00 2.92 -0.98
N LEU A 84 9.74 3.19 -0.61
CA LEU A 84 9.34 3.22 0.80
C LEU A 84 9.54 1.84 1.47
N ASN A 85 9.16 0.75 0.80
CA ASN A 85 9.42 -0.60 1.27
C ASN A 85 10.90 -0.80 1.62
N ARG A 86 11.83 -0.34 0.77
CA ARG A 86 13.26 -0.43 1.06
C ARG A 86 13.70 0.42 2.25
N ILE A 87 13.08 1.57 2.47
CA ILE A 87 13.35 2.39 3.67
C ILE A 87 12.84 1.66 4.92
N LEU A 88 11.61 1.15 4.89
CA LEU A 88 11.01 0.41 5.99
C LEU A 88 11.81 -0.86 6.32
N THR A 89 12.26 -1.63 5.33
CA THR A 89 13.10 -2.83 5.57
C THR A 89 14.44 -2.53 6.27
N LYS A 90 14.95 -1.29 6.24
CA LYS A 90 16.15 -0.91 7.01
C LYS A 90 15.85 -0.59 8.47
N ASN A 91 14.58 -0.28 8.79
CA ASN A 91 14.15 0.18 10.11
C ASN A 91 13.26 -0.84 10.84
N TYR A 92 12.68 -1.79 10.10
CA TYR A 92 11.83 -2.86 10.60
C TYR A 92 12.50 -4.21 10.34
N ARG A 93 12.37 -5.12 11.29
CA ARG A 93 13.02 -6.44 11.22
C ARG A 93 12.35 -7.37 10.21
N TRP A 94 11.02 -7.33 10.16
CA TRP A 94 10.23 -8.25 9.36
C TRP A 94 9.34 -7.48 8.39
N ARG A 95 9.36 -7.93 7.13
CA ARG A 95 8.42 -7.50 6.09
C ARG A 95 7.49 -8.66 5.78
N LEU A 96 6.19 -8.41 5.86
CA LEU A 96 5.16 -9.35 5.47
C LEU A 96 4.37 -8.77 4.28
N ASP A 97 4.36 -9.50 3.18
CA ASP A 97 3.63 -9.10 1.97
C ASP A 97 2.22 -9.73 1.95
N SER A 98 1.23 -8.99 1.44
CA SER A 98 -0.10 -9.52 1.11
C SER A 98 -0.04 -10.49 -0.07
N TYR A 99 -1.09 -11.30 -0.21
CA TYR A 99 -1.37 -12.11 -1.39
C TYR A 99 -2.56 -11.52 -2.14
N GLY A 100 -2.29 -10.77 -3.21
CA GLY A 100 -3.33 -9.98 -3.87
C GLY A 100 -3.96 -8.98 -2.90
N PRO A 101 -5.31 -8.89 -2.85
CA PRO A 101 -6.02 -7.97 -1.97
C PRO A 101 -6.07 -8.43 -0.50
N ASP A 102 -5.54 -9.62 -0.16
CA ASP A 102 -5.72 -10.25 1.16
C ASP A 102 -4.38 -10.55 1.85
N PHE A 103 -4.30 -10.36 3.18
CA PHE A 103 -3.14 -10.80 3.98
C PHE A 103 -3.26 -12.25 4.47
N PHE A 104 -4.50 -12.74 4.67
CA PHE A 104 -4.76 -13.97 5.43
C PHE A 104 -5.20 -15.18 4.60
N PRO A 105 -4.36 -15.61 3.64
CA PRO A 105 -4.18 -17.04 3.42
C PRO A 105 -2.76 -17.53 3.80
N ARG A 106 -1.85 -16.63 4.24
CA ARG A 106 -0.41 -16.92 4.42
C ARG A 106 0.07 -16.98 5.87
N TYR A 107 -0.56 -16.24 6.78
CA TYR A 107 -0.12 -16.15 8.18
C TYR A 107 -1.12 -16.86 9.08
N TYR A 108 -0.61 -17.73 9.93
CA TYR A 108 -1.40 -18.38 10.97
C TYR A 108 -1.88 -17.32 11.98
N PRO A 109 -3.10 -17.41 12.55
CA PRO A 109 -3.57 -16.44 13.53
C PRO A 109 -2.62 -16.29 14.73
N ASP A 110 -2.09 -17.40 15.24
CA ASP A 110 -1.08 -17.38 16.32
C ASP A 110 0.24 -16.74 15.89
N GLU A 111 0.67 -16.96 14.64
CA GLU A 111 1.87 -16.32 14.08
C GLU A 111 1.66 -14.80 13.96
N PHE A 112 0.51 -14.36 13.44
CA PHE A 112 0.15 -12.95 13.37
C PHE A 112 0.16 -12.30 14.76
N VAL A 113 -0.48 -12.92 15.74
CA VAL A 113 -0.51 -12.44 17.13
C VAL A 113 0.90 -12.37 17.72
N ALA A 114 1.72 -13.41 17.52
CA ALA A 114 3.11 -13.40 17.95
C ALA A 114 3.93 -12.30 17.25
N LEU A 115 3.57 -11.94 16.01
CA LEU A 115 4.28 -10.93 15.23
C LEU A 115 4.02 -9.49 15.70
N VAL A 116 2.83 -9.21 16.25
CA VAL A 116 2.39 -7.84 16.57
C VAL A 116 2.45 -7.50 18.05
N ARG A 117 2.66 -8.48 18.95
CA ARG A 117 2.78 -8.23 20.39
C ARG A 117 4.01 -7.37 20.75
N PRO A 118 3.94 -6.60 21.86
CA PRO A 118 5.09 -5.85 22.38
C PRO A 118 6.30 -6.76 22.65
N PRO A 119 7.53 -6.23 22.56
CA PRO A 119 8.73 -7.00 22.85
C PRO A 119 8.71 -7.52 24.30
N LEU A 120 9.22 -8.74 24.49
CA LEU A 120 9.60 -9.24 25.81
C LEU A 120 10.91 -8.54 26.27
N PRO A 121 11.24 -8.53 27.58
CA PRO A 121 12.43 -7.84 28.11
C PRO A 121 13.77 -8.28 27.50
N ASP A 122 13.85 -9.51 26.99
CA ASP A 122 14.98 -10.10 26.27
C ASP A 122 14.87 -9.95 24.74
N ASP A 123 13.71 -9.52 24.24
CA ASP A 123 13.42 -9.30 22.84
C ASP A 123 13.74 -7.84 22.44
N THR A 124 15.03 -7.58 22.20
CA THR A 124 15.52 -6.30 21.66
C THR A 124 15.06 -6.00 20.22
N ARG A 125 14.05 -6.71 19.65
CA ARG A 125 13.95 -6.90 18.20
C ARG A 125 12.54 -7.03 17.60
N ARG A 126 11.74 -5.97 17.67
CA ARG A 126 10.64 -5.62 16.73
C ARG A 126 10.66 -4.10 16.52
N PRO A 127 10.25 -3.58 15.35
CA PRO A 127 8.92 -3.82 14.76
C PRO A 127 8.83 -4.72 13.51
N VAL A 128 7.60 -5.19 13.23
CA VAL A 128 7.16 -5.80 11.97
C VAL A 128 6.39 -4.77 11.13
N PHE A 129 6.51 -4.85 9.80
CA PHE A 129 5.58 -4.16 8.93
C PHE A 129 4.96 -5.09 7.90
N PHE A 130 3.68 -4.84 7.65
CA PHE A 130 2.86 -5.48 6.64
C PHE A 130 2.76 -4.54 5.44
N THR A 131 2.89 -5.04 4.23
CA THR A 131 2.76 -4.24 3.00
C THR A 131 1.98 -5.01 1.94
N GLY A 132 1.12 -4.32 1.20
CA GLY A 132 0.29 -5.01 0.21
C GLY A 132 -0.56 -4.07 -0.61
N HIS A 133 -1.00 -4.56 -1.77
CA HIS A 133 -2.00 -3.89 -2.61
C HIS A 133 -3.40 -4.17 -2.04
N ILE A 134 -3.64 -3.67 -0.84
CA ILE A 134 -4.87 -3.86 -0.06
C ILE A 134 -5.66 -2.55 0.02
N ASP A 135 -6.95 -2.64 0.38
CA ASP A 135 -7.79 -1.49 0.71
C ASP A 135 -8.11 -1.44 2.22
N LEU A 136 -8.84 -0.41 2.64
CA LEU A 136 -9.23 -0.23 4.04
C LEU A 136 -10.27 -1.23 4.56
N ALA A 137 -10.89 -2.05 3.70
CA ALA A 137 -11.78 -3.13 4.12
C ALA A 137 -11.01 -4.42 4.46
N ASN A 138 -9.68 -4.45 4.24
CA ASN A 138 -8.87 -5.61 4.54
C ASN A 138 -8.93 -5.99 6.03
N GLU A 139 -9.08 -7.30 6.28
CA GLU A 139 -9.25 -7.85 7.63
C GLU A 139 -8.07 -7.58 8.58
N ILE A 140 -6.88 -7.22 8.07
CA ILE A 140 -5.74 -6.85 8.93
C ILE A 140 -6.06 -5.70 9.88
N PHE A 141 -6.87 -4.73 9.42
CA PHE A 141 -7.28 -3.60 10.23
C PHE A 141 -8.27 -3.99 11.33
N ARG A 142 -9.09 -5.02 11.08
CA ARG A 142 -10.03 -5.59 12.04
C ARG A 142 -9.31 -6.44 13.10
N TYR A 143 -8.38 -7.29 12.68
CA TYR A 143 -7.75 -8.27 13.57
C TYR A 143 -6.53 -7.74 14.34
N MET A 144 -6.03 -6.54 14.05
CA MET A 144 -4.90 -5.98 14.79
C MET A 144 -5.22 -5.86 16.29
N PRO A 145 -4.46 -6.51 17.21
CA PRO A 145 -4.74 -6.53 18.64
C PRO A 145 -4.03 -5.44 19.45
N VAL A 146 -3.13 -4.70 18.81
CA VAL A 146 -2.28 -3.70 19.46
C VAL A 146 -2.44 -2.35 18.77
N ARG A 147 -1.88 -1.29 19.37
CA ARG A 147 -1.76 -0.02 18.65
C ARG A 147 -0.80 -0.14 17.48
N TYR A 148 -1.17 0.43 16.33
CA TYR A 148 -0.43 0.27 15.08
C TYR A 148 -0.48 1.54 14.24
N VAL A 149 0.44 1.62 13.28
CA VAL A 149 0.52 2.72 12.31
C VAL A 149 0.02 2.24 10.97
N ALA A 150 -0.86 2.99 10.32
CA ALA A 150 -1.18 2.80 8.92
C ALA A 150 -0.53 3.91 8.10
N VAL A 151 0.16 3.53 7.03
CA VAL A 151 0.85 4.46 6.14
C VAL A 151 0.48 4.19 4.69
N THR A 152 0.49 5.24 3.87
CA THR A 152 0.34 5.12 2.42
C THR A 152 1.11 6.20 1.68
N LEU A 153 1.22 6.03 0.36
CA LEU A 153 1.75 7.02 -0.56
C LEU A 153 0.75 7.25 -1.67
N LEU A 154 0.45 8.52 -1.92
CA LEU A 154 -0.38 8.98 -3.02
C LEU A 154 0.50 9.58 -4.12
N ARG A 155 -0.07 9.76 -5.30
CA ARG A 155 0.56 10.45 -6.43
C ARG A 155 -0.50 11.18 -7.23
N GLU A 156 -0.11 12.25 -7.93
CA GLU A 156 -0.99 12.92 -8.86
C GLU A 156 -1.62 11.88 -9.83
N PRO A 157 -2.96 11.79 -9.92
CA PRO A 157 -3.66 10.70 -10.59
C PRO A 157 -3.24 10.47 -12.04
N VAL A 158 -3.11 11.53 -12.84
CA VAL A 158 -2.72 11.41 -14.25
C VAL A 158 -1.30 10.85 -14.34
N GLN A 159 -0.35 11.41 -13.59
CA GLN A 159 1.04 10.95 -13.54
C GLN A 159 1.16 9.51 -13.02
N ARG A 160 0.28 9.08 -12.11
CA ARG A 160 0.23 7.70 -11.63
C ARG A 160 -0.14 6.73 -12.75
N ILE A 161 -1.20 7.02 -13.51
CA ILE A 161 -1.63 6.19 -14.64
C ILE A 161 -0.58 6.20 -15.77
N VAL A 162 -0.03 7.36 -16.10
CA VAL A 162 1.08 7.48 -17.07
C VAL A 162 2.28 6.64 -16.64
N SER A 163 2.66 6.67 -15.37
CA SER A 163 3.75 5.85 -14.84
C SER A 163 3.45 4.36 -14.90
N HIS A 164 2.18 3.96 -14.73
CA HIS A 164 1.75 2.57 -14.87
C HIS A 164 1.87 2.10 -16.32
N TYR A 165 1.28 2.84 -17.24
CA TYR A 165 1.35 2.60 -18.68
C TYR A 165 2.80 2.48 -19.16
N ARG A 166 3.65 3.46 -18.80
CA ARG A 166 5.07 3.45 -19.13
C ARG A 166 5.80 2.25 -18.53
N PHE A 167 5.52 1.88 -17.28
CA PHE A 167 6.14 0.70 -16.66
C PHE A 167 5.77 -0.59 -17.40
N LEU A 168 4.49 -0.80 -17.73
CA LEU A 168 4.06 -1.97 -18.49
C LEU A 168 4.71 -2.00 -19.89
N SER A 169 4.84 -0.86 -20.55
CA SER A 169 5.58 -0.77 -21.83
C SER A 169 7.06 -1.17 -21.75
N THR A 170 7.63 -1.26 -20.53
CA THR A 170 8.99 -1.74 -20.30
C THR A 170 9.09 -3.22 -19.97
N LEU A 171 7.98 -3.92 -19.74
CA LEU A 171 7.98 -5.36 -19.46
C LEU A 171 8.08 -6.20 -20.75
N PRO A 172 8.65 -7.42 -20.69
CA PRO A 172 8.56 -8.40 -21.77
C PRO A 172 7.12 -8.88 -21.99
N ASN A 173 6.76 -9.19 -23.24
CA ASN A 173 5.41 -9.66 -23.61
C ASN A 173 4.93 -10.85 -22.78
N ARG A 174 5.80 -11.81 -22.45
CA ARG A 174 5.46 -12.97 -21.61
C ARG A 174 4.89 -12.56 -20.24
N LEU A 175 5.39 -11.48 -19.63
CA LEU A 175 4.89 -10.99 -18.36
C LEU A 175 3.62 -10.15 -18.54
N LEU A 176 3.52 -9.40 -19.63
CA LEU A 176 2.32 -8.61 -19.96
C LEU A 176 1.13 -9.51 -20.25
N SER A 177 1.31 -10.58 -21.02
CA SER A 177 0.26 -11.54 -21.38
C SER A 177 -0.37 -12.23 -20.17
N SER A 178 0.36 -12.31 -19.04
CA SER A 178 -0.16 -12.84 -17.77
C SER A 178 -1.05 -11.84 -17.02
N ILE A 179 -0.95 -10.55 -17.34
CA ILE A 179 -1.69 -9.46 -16.71
C ILE A 179 -2.85 -9.02 -17.62
N SER A 180 -2.66 -9.07 -18.95
CA SER A 180 -3.59 -8.55 -19.95
C SER A 180 -3.20 -9.01 -21.37
N PRO A 181 -4.12 -9.09 -22.36
CA PRO A 181 -3.77 -9.34 -23.77
C PRO A 181 -2.98 -8.19 -24.45
N LEU A 182 -2.41 -7.26 -23.69
CA LEU A 182 -1.56 -6.17 -24.18
C LEU A 182 -0.25 -6.72 -24.78
N GLN A 183 0.12 -6.17 -25.93
CA GLN A 183 1.44 -6.35 -26.53
C GLN A 183 2.28 -5.09 -26.32
N ARG A 184 3.54 -5.27 -25.94
CA ARG A 184 4.49 -4.18 -25.71
C ARG A 184 4.66 -3.32 -26.96
N GLU A 185 4.73 -3.94 -28.13
CA GLU A 185 4.96 -3.28 -29.41
C GLU A 185 3.84 -2.31 -29.76
N ASP A 186 2.60 -2.64 -29.40
CA ASP A 186 1.45 -1.76 -29.62
C ASP A 186 1.50 -0.52 -28.71
N MET A 187 1.99 -0.66 -27.48
CA MET A 187 2.20 0.49 -26.58
C MET A 187 3.36 1.37 -27.07
N LEU A 188 4.48 0.76 -27.48
CA LEU A 188 5.66 1.50 -27.95
C LEU A 188 5.43 2.21 -29.29
N SER A 189 4.64 1.61 -30.19
CA SER A 189 4.25 2.22 -31.47
C SER A 189 3.11 3.23 -31.35
N GLY A 190 2.50 3.37 -30.18
CA GLY A 190 1.37 4.26 -29.94
C GLY A 190 0.02 3.75 -30.44
N LYS A 191 -0.06 2.50 -30.93
CA LYS A 191 -1.33 1.85 -31.32
C LYS A 191 -2.29 1.65 -30.13
N VAL A 192 -1.73 1.43 -28.94
CA VAL A 192 -2.47 1.44 -27.67
C VAL A 192 -2.00 2.63 -26.88
N THR A 193 -2.84 3.66 -26.78
CA THR A 193 -2.53 4.88 -26.03
C THR A 193 -2.69 4.67 -24.52
N VAL A 194 -2.22 5.63 -23.71
CA VAL A 194 -2.48 5.62 -22.27
C VAL A 194 -3.98 5.70 -21.94
N VAL A 195 -4.76 6.35 -22.80
CA VAL A 195 -6.21 6.49 -22.61
C VAL A 195 -6.91 5.16 -22.90
N ASP A 196 -6.53 4.48 -23.99
CA ASP A 196 -7.03 3.13 -24.31
C ASP A 196 -6.69 2.15 -23.20
N PHE A 197 -5.46 2.23 -22.70
CA PHE A 197 -5.00 1.47 -21.55
C PHE A 197 -5.89 1.71 -20.32
N PHE A 198 -6.14 2.97 -19.98
CA PHE A 198 -6.99 3.29 -18.84
C PHE A 198 -8.40 2.74 -19.02
N ARG A 199 -9.08 3.06 -20.13
CA ARG A 199 -10.45 2.61 -20.42
C ARG A 199 -10.61 1.08 -20.38
N LYS A 200 -9.60 0.34 -20.85
CA LYS A 200 -9.68 -1.12 -20.92
C LYS A 200 -9.31 -1.81 -19.61
N PHE A 201 -8.45 -1.20 -18.78
CA PHE A 201 -7.84 -1.90 -17.64
C PHE A 201 -8.05 -1.23 -16.28
N HIS A 202 -8.73 -0.08 -16.19
CA HIS A 202 -8.97 0.60 -14.91
C HIS A 202 -9.68 -0.27 -13.86
N SER A 203 -10.43 -1.29 -14.25
CA SER A 203 -11.05 -2.25 -13.32
C SER A 203 -10.05 -3.18 -12.62
N HIS A 204 -8.86 -3.39 -13.20
CA HIS A 204 -7.83 -4.27 -12.66
C HIS A 204 -6.91 -3.57 -11.65
N PHE A 205 -6.96 -2.23 -11.58
CA PHE A 205 -6.20 -1.46 -10.61
C PHE A 205 -7.08 -0.34 -10.07
N PRO A 206 -7.45 -0.38 -8.78
CA PRO A 206 -8.34 0.63 -8.21
C PRO A 206 -7.75 2.04 -8.32
N LEU A 207 -8.65 3.01 -8.47
CA LEU A 207 -8.33 4.42 -8.27
C LEU A 207 -7.98 4.67 -6.81
N GLN A 208 -7.20 5.72 -6.52
CA GLN A 208 -6.66 5.92 -5.18
C GLN A 208 -7.79 6.12 -4.17
N TYR A 209 -8.81 6.90 -4.52
CA TYR A 209 -9.95 7.13 -3.63
C TYR A 209 -10.71 5.82 -3.29
N GLN A 210 -10.75 4.84 -4.21
CA GLN A 210 -11.44 3.56 -3.99
C GLN A 210 -10.76 2.70 -2.90
N ILE A 211 -9.46 2.88 -2.69
CA ILE A 211 -8.70 2.23 -1.61
C ILE A 211 -9.21 2.69 -0.23
N PHE A 212 -9.65 3.94 -0.13
CA PHE A 212 -10.08 4.56 1.13
C PHE A 212 -11.60 4.58 1.32
N ALA A 213 -12.37 4.23 0.29
CA ALA A 213 -13.82 4.05 0.34
C ALA A 213 -14.27 2.75 -0.38
N PRO A 214 -13.84 1.57 0.12
CA PRO A 214 -14.16 0.30 -0.52
C PRO A 214 -15.64 -0.08 -0.31
N THR A 215 -16.53 0.27 -1.25
CA THR A 215 -17.92 -0.27 -1.35
C THR A 215 -18.53 0.01 -2.74
N GLY A 216 -19.45 -0.87 -3.18
CA GLY A 216 -20.05 -0.87 -4.51
C GLY A 216 -21.03 0.27 -4.82
N LEU A 217 -20.89 0.82 -6.02
CA LEU A 217 -21.77 1.72 -6.78
C LEU A 217 -21.87 3.20 -6.40
N SER A 218 -21.28 3.64 -5.27
CA SER A 218 -20.77 5.02 -5.17
C SER A 218 -19.70 5.09 -4.08
N ALA A 219 -18.48 4.68 -4.41
CA ALA A 219 -17.34 5.12 -3.61
C ALA A 219 -17.31 6.65 -3.69
N GLN A 220 -17.81 7.32 -2.65
CA GLN A 220 -17.91 8.78 -2.63
C GLN A 220 -16.53 9.32 -2.26
N VAL A 221 -16.06 10.30 -3.03
CA VAL A 221 -14.77 10.97 -2.79
C VAL A 221 -14.69 11.50 -1.36
N ASP A 222 -15.79 12.00 -0.81
CA ASP A 222 -15.84 12.50 0.58
C ASP A 222 -15.63 11.40 1.62
N THR A 223 -16.20 10.21 1.40
CA THR A 223 -15.91 9.03 2.23
C THR A 223 -14.43 8.64 2.15
N ALA A 224 -13.83 8.71 0.95
CA ALA A 224 -12.42 8.40 0.77
C ALA A 224 -11.53 9.42 1.49
N ILE A 225 -11.86 10.71 1.44
CA ILE A 225 -11.17 11.78 2.18
C ILE A 225 -11.27 11.53 3.69
N CYS A 226 -12.45 11.14 4.18
CA CYS A 226 -12.65 10.78 5.58
C CYS A 226 -11.81 9.54 5.97
N GLY A 227 -11.79 8.51 5.12
CA GLY A 227 -10.97 7.31 5.30
C GLY A 227 -9.47 7.62 5.34
N LEU A 228 -8.97 8.46 4.44
CA LEU A 228 -7.58 8.92 4.47
C LEU A 228 -7.26 9.70 5.75
N SER A 229 -8.19 10.52 6.23
CA SER A 229 -7.97 11.38 7.39
C SER A 229 -7.95 10.59 8.70
N HIS A 230 -8.83 9.60 8.84
CA HIS A 230 -9.08 8.91 10.12
C HIS A 230 -8.50 7.50 10.19
N ASN A 231 -8.32 6.82 9.06
CA ASN A 231 -7.86 5.43 9.01
C ASN A 231 -6.41 5.29 8.52
N ILE A 232 -5.72 6.42 8.26
CA ILE A 232 -4.30 6.47 7.92
C ILE A 232 -3.57 7.43 8.87
N SER A 233 -2.60 6.89 9.61
CA SER A 233 -1.80 7.65 10.57
C SER A 233 -0.97 8.74 9.89
N ILE A 234 -0.23 8.37 8.86
CA ILE A 234 0.61 9.27 8.07
C ILE A 234 0.54 8.87 6.60
N PHE A 235 0.61 9.84 5.69
CA PHE A 235 0.72 9.56 4.27
C PHE A 235 1.65 10.55 3.60
N GLY A 236 2.17 10.18 2.43
CA GLY A 236 3.02 11.05 1.63
C GLY A 236 2.51 11.24 0.23
N LEU A 237 3.07 12.25 -0.43
CA LEU A 237 2.85 12.53 -1.84
C LEU A 237 4.13 12.17 -2.60
N GLN A 238 4.03 11.45 -3.71
CA GLN A 238 5.19 11.01 -4.48
C GLN A 238 6.04 12.21 -4.94
N GLU A 239 5.40 13.31 -5.31
CA GLU A 239 5.98 14.58 -5.76
C GLU A 239 6.80 15.25 -4.65
N ARG A 240 6.51 14.92 -3.38
CA ARG A 240 7.20 15.40 -2.17
C ARG A 240 7.78 14.24 -1.37
N PHE A 241 8.24 13.18 -2.05
CA PHE A 241 8.67 11.95 -1.38
C PHE A 241 9.81 12.18 -0.36
N ASP A 242 10.80 13.00 -0.69
CA ASP A 242 11.91 13.31 0.24
C ASP A 242 11.40 13.98 1.52
N GLU A 243 10.38 14.82 1.40
CA GLU A 243 9.72 15.48 2.53
C GLU A 243 8.95 14.47 3.38
N PHE A 244 8.20 13.57 2.74
CA PHE A 244 7.52 12.47 3.44
C PHE A 244 8.49 11.55 4.19
N VAL A 245 9.67 11.26 3.63
CA VAL A 245 10.68 10.45 4.32
C VAL A 245 11.15 11.11 5.61
N VAL A 246 11.34 12.43 5.60
CA VAL A 246 11.70 13.21 6.80
C VAL A 246 10.56 13.23 7.82
N LEU A 247 9.33 13.41 7.36
CA LEU A 247 8.14 13.34 8.21
C LEU A 247 8.02 11.95 8.88
N ALA A 248 8.09 10.87 8.09
CA ALA A 248 7.98 9.51 8.59
C ALA A 248 9.14 9.18 9.55
N ALA A 249 10.35 9.67 9.28
CA ALA A 249 11.48 9.51 10.19
C ALA A 249 11.24 10.17 11.54
N ALA A 250 10.72 11.39 11.55
CA ALA A 250 10.38 12.10 12.77
C ALA A 250 9.21 11.44 13.53
N ALA A 251 8.15 11.02 12.82
CA ALA A 251 6.95 10.46 13.43
C ALA A 251 7.11 9.01 13.92
N LEU A 252 8.03 8.23 13.33
CA LEU A 252 8.21 6.81 13.65
C LEU A 252 9.58 6.49 14.25
N GLY A 253 10.43 7.50 14.49
CA GLY A 253 11.79 7.29 14.98
C GLY A 253 12.68 6.50 14.02
N LEU A 254 12.47 6.61 12.69
CA LEU A 254 13.29 5.89 11.71
C LEU A 254 14.70 6.48 11.67
N VAL A 255 15.71 5.62 11.74
CA VAL A 255 17.12 6.02 11.81
C VAL A 255 17.77 5.95 10.43
N ASP A 256 17.60 4.85 9.71
CA ASP A 256 18.22 4.67 8.39
C ASP A 256 17.24 5.04 7.26
N ILE A 257 17.27 6.32 6.88
CA ILE A 257 16.32 6.90 5.91
C ILE A 257 16.94 7.26 4.55
N LEU A 258 18.26 7.18 4.40
CA LEU A 258 18.95 7.48 3.13
C LEU A 258 18.66 6.41 2.08
N TYR A 259 18.33 6.82 0.85
CA TYR A 259 17.91 5.87 -0.18
C TYR A 259 18.33 6.30 -1.59
N ALA A 260 18.38 5.31 -2.48
CA ALA A 260 18.44 5.53 -3.93
C ALA A 260 17.07 5.23 -4.54
N PRO A 261 16.52 6.08 -5.42
CA PRO A 261 15.26 5.81 -6.11
C PRO A 261 15.31 4.47 -6.86
N ILE A 262 14.21 3.72 -6.81
CA ILE A 262 14.05 2.44 -7.51
C ILE A 262 12.87 2.55 -8.49
N ASN A 263 12.93 1.80 -9.58
CA ASN A 263 11.87 1.72 -10.60
C ASN A 263 11.57 3.09 -11.24
N VAL A 264 12.61 3.91 -11.40
CA VAL A 264 12.52 5.14 -12.19
C VAL A 264 12.31 4.76 -13.64
N THR A 265 11.21 5.22 -14.22
CA THR A 265 10.83 4.93 -15.61
C THR A 265 11.96 5.36 -16.55
N THR A 266 12.35 4.46 -17.46
CA THR A 266 13.45 4.68 -18.40
C THR A 266 13.02 5.48 -19.62
N GLN A 267 13.99 6.03 -20.36
CA GLN A 267 13.76 6.74 -21.63
C GLN A 267 13.17 5.83 -22.73
N THR A 268 13.24 4.52 -22.57
CA THR A 268 12.73 3.52 -23.53
C THR A 268 11.24 3.21 -23.34
N ALA A 269 10.55 3.92 -22.46
CA ALA A 269 9.13 3.70 -22.20
C ALA A 269 8.26 4.40 -23.26
N ALA A 270 7.02 3.94 -23.40
CA ALA A 270 6.06 4.52 -24.34
C ALA A 270 5.86 6.03 -24.11
N ALA A 271 5.80 6.77 -25.22
CA ALA A 271 5.52 8.20 -25.20
C ALA A 271 4.06 8.44 -24.79
N VAL A 272 3.83 9.59 -24.17
CA VAL A 272 2.48 10.07 -23.82
C VAL A 272 2.43 11.55 -24.15
N SER A 273 1.45 11.97 -24.94
CA SER A 273 1.28 13.38 -25.34
C SER A 273 0.47 14.16 -24.30
N ASP A 274 0.52 15.49 -24.38
CA ASP A 274 -0.25 16.36 -23.49
C ASP A 274 -1.77 16.22 -23.72
N ALA A 275 -2.20 16.11 -24.99
CA ALA A 275 -3.60 15.85 -25.32
C ALA A 275 -4.14 14.55 -24.69
N GLN A 276 -3.31 13.50 -24.63
CA GLN A 276 -3.68 12.24 -23.96
C GLN A 276 -3.77 12.42 -22.44
N GLN A 277 -2.92 13.25 -21.84
CA GLN A 277 -2.98 13.54 -20.41
C GLN A 277 -4.21 14.38 -20.05
N GLU A 278 -4.59 15.34 -20.90
CA GLU A 278 -5.81 16.14 -20.74
C GLU A 278 -7.06 15.27 -20.86
N GLU A 279 -7.13 14.41 -21.88
CA GLU A 279 -8.24 13.46 -22.02
C GLU A 279 -8.31 12.53 -20.81
N LEU A 280 -7.17 12.01 -20.34
CA LEU A 280 -7.12 11.15 -19.16
C LEU A 280 -7.54 11.89 -17.88
N ALA A 281 -7.18 13.17 -17.73
CA ALA A 281 -7.62 13.99 -16.61
C ALA A 281 -9.15 14.10 -16.56
N SER A 282 -9.81 14.22 -17.71
CA SER A 282 -11.27 14.24 -17.80
C SER A 282 -11.94 12.93 -17.32
N LEU A 283 -11.23 11.81 -17.37
CA LEU A 283 -11.70 10.50 -16.89
C LEU A 283 -11.39 10.25 -15.41
N LEU A 284 -10.56 11.09 -14.79
CA LEU A 284 -10.03 10.93 -13.43
C LEU A 284 -10.54 12.02 -12.47
N VAL A 285 -11.64 12.71 -12.79
CA VAL A 285 -12.15 13.86 -12.03
C VAL A 285 -12.26 13.55 -10.52
N ASP A 286 -12.79 12.39 -10.16
CA ASP A 286 -12.94 11.99 -8.76
C ASP A 286 -11.60 11.68 -8.07
N ASP A 287 -10.67 10.99 -8.75
CA ASP A 287 -9.34 10.70 -8.20
C ASP A 287 -8.53 12.00 -8.05
N ILE A 288 -8.71 12.97 -8.95
CA ILE A 288 -8.12 14.32 -8.89
C ILE A 288 -8.71 15.11 -7.74
N ARG A 289 -10.04 15.09 -7.56
CA ARG A 289 -10.71 15.74 -6.42
C ARG A 289 -10.19 15.18 -5.09
N PHE A 290 -10.14 13.85 -4.97
CA PHE A 290 -9.57 13.16 -3.81
C PHE A 290 -8.11 13.58 -3.56
N TYR A 291 -7.28 13.56 -4.62
CA TYR A 291 -5.86 13.90 -4.49
C TYR A 291 -5.63 15.35 -4.06
N ARG A 292 -6.41 16.31 -4.59
CA ARG A 292 -6.33 17.72 -4.17
C ARG A 292 -6.65 17.90 -2.69
N ALA A 293 -7.72 17.26 -2.21
CA ALA A 293 -8.05 17.27 -0.78
C ALA A 293 -6.94 16.62 0.06
N ALA A 294 -6.33 15.53 -0.43
CA ALA A 294 -5.19 14.91 0.24
C ALA A 294 -3.96 15.84 0.32
N VAL A 295 -3.70 16.65 -0.72
CA VAL A 295 -2.64 17.67 -0.70
C VAL A 295 -2.94 18.72 0.37
N GLU A 296 -4.18 19.21 0.45
CA GLU A 296 -4.58 20.18 1.48
C GLU A 296 -4.41 19.62 2.90
N ILE A 297 -4.84 18.38 3.15
CA ILE A 297 -4.65 17.70 4.44
C ILE A 297 -3.15 17.57 4.75
N TYR A 298 -2.36 17.18 3.75
CA TYR A 298 -0.92 17.02 3.91
C TYR A 298 -0.24 18.35 4.25
N ASP A 299 -0.61 19.45 3.59
CA ASP A 299 -0.10 20.79 3.87
C ASP A 299 -0.49 21.28 5.27
N GLN A 300 -1.73 21.05 5.68
CA GLN A 300 -2.18 21.36 7.05
C GLN A 300 -1.38 20.57 8.09
N ARG A 301 -1.16 19.27 7.86
CA ARG A 301 -0.34 18.41 8.73
C ARG A 301 1.12 18.84 8.77
N ALA A 302 1.69 19.25 7.63
CA ALA A 302 3.05 19.76 7.56
C ALA A 302 3.20 21.10 8.31
N ALA A 303 2.20 21.97 8.24
CA ALA A 303 2.18 23.25 8.92
C ALA A 303 2.00 23.14 10.45
N SER A 304 1.38 22.05 10.93
CA SER A 304 1.18 21.82 12.37
C SER A 304 2.37 21.17 13.08
N LEU A 305 3.45 20.85 12.35
CA LEU A 305 4.64 20.23 12.92
C LEU A 305 5.36 21.16 13.90
N PRO A 306 5.90 20.63 15.00
CA PRO A 306 6.69 21.43 15.96
C PRO A 306 8.09 21.79 15.42
N PHE A 307 8.34 21.56 14.12
CA PHE A 307 9.61 21.83 13.45
C PHE A 307 9.38 22.21 11.99
N SER A 308 10.34 22.93 11.40
CA SER A 308 10.33 23.22 9.96
C SER A 308 10.64 21.97 9.14
N LEU A 309 9.60 21.37 8.56
CA LEU A 309 9.74 20.22 7.67
C LEU A 309 10.56 20.56 6.42
N LYS A 310 10.39 21.79 5.90
CA LYS A 310 11.16 22.31 4.76
C LYS A 310 12.66 22.31 5.03
N ASP A 311 13.09 22.85 6.17
CA ASP A 311 14.53 22.95 6.49
C ASP A 311 15.16 21.57 6.73
N ARG A 312 14.43 20.70 7.44
CA ARG A 312 14.88 19.30 7.62
C ARG A 312 14.97 18.55 6.30
N THR A 313 14.04 18.81 5.38
CA THR A 313 14.07 18.23 4.03
C THR A 313 15.24 18.75 3.22
N ALA A 314 15.56 20.05 3.28
CA ALA A 314 16.73 20.60 2.64
C ALA A 314 18.04 19.96 3.15
N ALA A 315 18.17 19.82 4.48
CA ALA A 315 19.31 19.14 5.10
C ALA A 315 19.40 17.65 4.68
N PHE A 316 18.27 16.95 4.68
CA PHE A 316 18.19 15.56 4.22
C PHE A 316 18.60 15.42 2.74
N CYS A 317 18.12 16.29 1.86
CA CYS A 317 18.48 16.29 0.44
C CYS A 317 19.99 16.50 0.22
N ALA A 318 20.62 17.38 1.01
CA ALA A 318 22.07 17.55 0.97
C ALA A 318 22.82 16.26 1.38
N ALA A 319 22.41 15.63 2.49
CA ALA A 319 22.98 14.36 2.94
C ALA A 319 22.76 13.23 1.92
N LYS A 320 21.55 13.13 1.35
CA LYS A 320 21.20 12.17 0.29
C LYS A 320 22.05 12.36 -0.96
N LYS A 321 22.35 13.59 -1.37
CA LYS A 321 23.24 13.88 -2.51
C LYS A 321 24.65 13.32 -2.26
N GLN A 322 25.19 13.50 -1.06
CA GLN A 322 26.49 12.94 -0.67
C GLN A 322 26.46 11.40 -0.65
N TYR A 323 25.42 10.81 -0.06
CA TYR A 323 25.19 9.36 -0.05
C TYR A 323 25.17 8.77 -1.47
N LEU A 324 24.44 9.39 -2.40
CA LEU A 324 24.36 8.95 -3.79
C LEU A 324 25.69 9.09 -4.54
N ALA A 325 26.45 10.16 -4.27
CA ALA A 325 27.78 10.36 -4.84
C ALA A 325 28.77 9.29 -4.35
N ALA A 326 28.83 9.05 -3.04
CA ALA A 326 29.68 8.02 -2.44
C ALA A 326 29.34 6.63 -2.98
N ARG A 327 28.05 6.31 -3.12
CA ARG A 327 27.61 5.04 -3.68
C ARG A 327 27.99 4.85 -5.15
N ARG A 328 28.05 5.92 -5.94
CA ARG A 328 28.55 5.87 -7.33
C ARG A 328 30.07 5.68 -7.37
N ALA A 329 30.81 6.34 -6.49
CA ALA A 329 32.27 6.23 -6.40
C ALA A 329 32.74 4.86 -5.87
N GLY A 330 32.01 4.27 -4.93
CA GLY A 330 32.30 2.96 -4.34
C GLY A 330 31.66 1.77 -5.05
N ALA A 331 31.01 1.97 -6.20
CA ALA A 331 30.47 0.86 -6.99
C ALA A 331 31.64 0.13 -7.66
N PRO A 332 31.93 -1.15 -7.33
CA PRO A 332 32.89 -1.91 -8.11
C PRO A 332 32.43 -1.90 -9.57
N HIS A 333 33.38 -1.68 -10.49
CA HIS A 333 33.15 -1.83 -11.91
C HIS A 333 32.46 -3.19 -12.11
N ARG A 334 31.21 -3.19 -12.59
CA ARG A 334 30.61 -4.40 -13.17
C ARG A 334 31.69 -4.91 -14.15
N TRP A 335 31.98 -6.22 -14.09
CA TRP A 335 33.03 -7.01 -14.80
C TRP A 335 34.31 -7.46 -14.04
N ARG A 336 34.58 -7.14 -12.76
CA ARG A 336 35.83 -7.63 -12.09
C ARG A 336 35.69 -8.67 -10.97
N ALA A 337 34.58 -9.41 -10.88
CA ALA A 337 34.40 -10.47 -9.87
C ALA A 337 34.01 -11.84 -10.44
N ALA A 338 34.39 -12.14 -11.69
CA ALA A 338 34.15 -13.45 -12.30
C ALA A 338 35.39 -14.12 -12.92
N TYR A 339 36.58 -13.49 -12.89
CA TYR A 339 37.85 -14.11 -13.29
C TYR A 339 39.02 -13.47 -12.55
N GLY A 340 39.14 -13.78 -11.27
CA GLY A 340 40.28 -13.47 -10.42
C GLY A 340 40.50 -14.60 -9.44
#